data_AF-A0A537NP99-F1
#
_entry.id   AF-A0A537NP99-F1
#
_cell.length_a   1.000
_cell.length_b   1.000
_cell.length_c   1.000
_cell.angle_alpha   90.00
_cell.angle_beta   90.00
_cell.angle_gamma   90.00
#
_symmetry.space_group_name_H-M   'P 1'
#
loop_
_entity.id
_entity.type
_entity.pdbx_description
1 polymer ?
#
loop_
_entity_poly.entity_id
_entity_poly.type
_entity_poly.pdbx_seq_one_letter_code
_entity_poly.pdbx_strand_id
1 'polypeptide(L)'
;GDMFVANSKADEVRVYRMTEGAAKPAQSEVFATGLHKPYGIAFYPPGPEPKWIYIANSNSVVRFAYKVGDLKASGEPQIIIDHIPEVHHWTRDIAFSPDGKTLYLSVGSGSNMALDMLPRPPGGGLEAWNKSHPVGATWGTEEGRADVLTFDPDGRNEKTFATGLRNCSGLTIQPATGHLWCVVNERDELGDNVPFEYATEVREGSFYGWPWYYIGSHEDPRLKGARKDLAGKVTLPDVLIQAHSAPLGIAFYEGADFPAEYKGD
;
A
#
# COMPACT_ATOMS: atom_id res chain seq x y z
N GLY A 1 -7.09 19.67 -14.51
CA GLY A 1 -6.84 18.30 -14.99
C GLY A 1 -8.05 17.43 -14.74
N ASP A 2 -7.99 16.17 -15.15
CA ASP A 2 -9.03 15.18 -14.84
C ASP A 2 -8.70 14.50 -13.50
N MET A 3 -9.70 14.33 -12.65
CA MET A 3 -9.58 13.67 -11.34
C MET A 3 -10.24 12.30 -11.38
N PHE A 4 -9.46 11.25 -11.12
CA PHE A 4 -9.94 9.87 -11.06
C PHE A 4 -10.23 9.49 -9.61
N VAL A 5 -11.37 8.86 -9.37
CA VAL A 5 -11.82 8.50 -8.02
C VAL A 5 -12.29 7.05 -8.02
N ALA A 6 -11.66 6.22 -7.20
CA ALA A 6 -12.13 4.87 -6.95
C ALA A 6 -13.38 4.91 -6.08
N ASN A 7 -14.47 4.30 -6.55
CA ASN A 7 -15.70 4.13 -5.81
C ASN A 7 -15.83 2.65 -5.42
N SER A 8 -15.14 2.26 -4.36
CA SER A 8 -15.00 0.86 -3.95
C SER A 8 -16.34 0.17 -3.67
N LYS A 9 -17.36 0.92 -3.24
CA LYS A 9 -18.69 0.36 -2.94
C LYS A 9 -19.51 0.08 -4.20
N ALA A 10 -19.27 0.82 -5.28
CA ALA A 10 -19.98 0.66 -6.54
C ALA A 10 -19.18 -0.09 -7.60
N ASP A 11 -17.99 -0.62 -7.24
CA ASP A 11 -17.15 -1.40 -8.14
C ASP A 11 -16.82 -0.66 -9.45
N GLU A 12 -16.53 0.64 -9.33
CA GLU A 12 -16.25 1.52 -10.46
C GLU A 12 -15.13 2.53 -10.15
N VAL A 13 -14.52 3.07 -11.20
CA VAL A 13 -13.70 4.29 -11.16
C VAL A 13 -14.44 5.39 -11.91
N ARG A 14 -14.60 6.53 -11.26
CA ARG A 14 -15.18 7.74 -11.85
C ARG A 14 -14.09 8.71 -12.28
N VAL A 15 -14.41 9.52 -13.28
CA VAL A 15 -13.53 10.60 -13.74
C VAL A 15 -14.29 11.92 -13.79
N TYR A 16 -13.67 12.94 -13.22
CA TYR A 16 -14.20 14.29 -13.12
C TYR A 16 -13.30 15.27 -13.85
N ARG A 17 -13.80 15.88 -14.93
CA ARG A 17 -13.07 16.94 -15.61
C ARG A 17 -13.30 18.25 -14.89
N MET A 18 -12.23 18.80 -14.31
CA MET A 18 -12.29 20.05 -13.57
C MET A 18 -11.98 21.25 -14.48
N THR A 19 -12.76 22.33 -14.34
CA THR A 19 -12.38 23.65 -14.84
C THR A 19 -11.60 24.37 -13.76
N GLU A 20 -10.52 25.06 -14.13
CA GLU A 20 -9.70 25.82 -13.19
C GLU A 20 -10.54 26.82 -12.38
N GLY A 21 -10.35 26.85 -11.06
CA GLY A 21 -11.11 27.68 -10.13
C GLY A 21 -12.57 27.28 -9.88
N ALA A 22 -13.09 26.22 -10.53
CA ALA A 22 -14.47 25.79 -10.36
C ALA A 22 -14.64 24.78 -9.22
N ALA A 23 -15.66 24.99 -8.38
CA ALA A 23 -16.02 24.06 -7.31
C ALA A 23 -16.77 22.80 -7.78
N LYS A 24 -17.27 22.79 -9.03
CA LYS A 24 -17.99 21.66 -9.63
C LYS A 24 -17.29 21.21 -10.91
N PRO A 25 -17.26 19.91 -11.21
CA PRO A 25 -16.68 19.41 -12.45
C PRO A 25 -17.54 19.82 -13.66
N ALA A 26 -16.88 20.08 -14.79
CA ALA A 26 -17.52 20.33 -16.08
C ALA A 26 -18.10 19.03 -16.68
N GLN A 27 -17.45 17.89 -16.42
CA GLN A 27 -17.92 16.57 -16.83
C GLN A 27 -17.71 15.56 -15.70
N SER A 28 -18.62 14.60 -15.57
CA SER A 28 -18.58 13.53 -14.59
C SER A 28 -18.98 12.24 -15.29
N GLU A 29 -18.02 11.36 -15.56
CA GLU A 29 -18.24 10.09 -16.24
C GLU A 29 -17.84 8.92 -15.35
N VAL A 30 -18.36 7.74 -15.67
CA VAL A 30 -17.82 6.48 -15.15
C VAL A 30 -16.77 6.01 -16.14
N PHE A 31 -15.52 5.93 -15.68
CA PHE A 31 -14.39 5.54 -16.51
C PHE A 31 -14.38 4.03 -16.76
N ALA A 32 -14.52 3.24 -15.69
CA ALA A 32 -14.56 1.78 -15.72
C ALA A 32 -15.55 1.25 -14.68
N THR A 33 -16.23 0.15 -15.00
CA THR A 33 -17.17 -0.59 -14.12
C THR A 33 -16.77 -2.06 -14.02
N GLY A 34 -17.47 -2.83 -13.19
CA GLY A 34 -17.23 -4.28 -13.06
C GLY A 34 -15.89 -4.60 -12.39
N LEU A 35 -15.37 -3.64 -11.61
CA LEU A 35 -14.18 -3.80 -10.80
C LEU A 35 -14.51 -4.60 -9.53
N HIS A 36 -13.53 -4.74 -8.63
CA HIS A 36 -13.77 -5.42 -7.36
C HIS A 36 -13.17 -4.62 -6.21
N LYS A 37 -14.00 -3.79 -5.56
CA LYS A 37 -13.60 -2.85 -4.52
C LYS A 37 -12.32 -2.09 -4.86
N PRO A 38 -12.28 -1.34 -5.98
CA PRO A 38 -11.08 -0.62 -6.38
C PRO A 38 -10.65 0.39 -5.31
N TYR A 39 -9.34 0.56 -5.14
CA TYR A 39 -8.77 1.52 -4.20
C TYR A 39 -7.62 2.31 -4.84
N GLY A 40 -6.45 1.70 -5.00
CA GLY A 40 -5.28 2.34 -5.58
C GLY A 40 -5.42 2.56 -7.09
N ILE A 41 -4.96 3.71 -7.57
CA ILE A 41 -4.95 4.09 -8.99
C ILE A 41 -3.57 4.65 -9.33
N ALA A 42 -2.92 4.11 -10.37
CA ALA A 42 -1.64 4.63 -10.85
C ALA A 42 -1.60 4.73 -12.38
N PHE A 43 -0.98 5.78 -12.89
CA PHE A 43 -0.77 5.99 -14.32
C PHE A 43 0.61 5.47 -14.74
N TYR A 44 0.68 4.84 -15.93
CA TYR A 44 1.90 4.19 -16.40
C TYR A 44 2.14 4.42 -17.91
N PRO A 45 3.39 4.69 -18.37
CA PRO A 45 4.56 4.97 -17.53
C PRO A 45 4.37 6.24 -16.70
N PRO A 46 5.08 6.39 -15.56
CA PRO A 46 5.09 7.63 -14.80
C PRO A 46 5.50 8.82 -15.67
N GLY A 47 4.87 9.97 -15.45
CA GLY A 47 5.12 11.19 -16.20
C GLY A 47 3.89 11.73 -16.95
N PRO A 48 4.08 12.71 -17.84
CA PRO A 48 2.97 13.50 -18.42
C PRO A 48 2.18 12.76 -19.51
N GLU A 49 2.70 11.65 -20.04
CA GLU A 49 2.07 10.91 -21.14
C GLU A 49 1.89 9.41 -20.84
N PRO A 50 1.11 9.06 -19.81
CA PRO A 50 0.82 7.67 -19.52
C PRO A 50 0.07 7.02 -20.70
N LYS A 51 0.28 5.73 -20.86
CA LYS A 51 -0.37 4.86 -21.85
C LYS A 51 -1.38 3.91 -21.22
N TRP A 52 -1.34 3.79 -19.89
CA TRP A 52 -2.15 2.88 -19.11
C TRP A 52 -2.59 3.56 -17.81
N ILE A 53 -3.76 3.15 -17.32
CA ILE A 53 -4.20 3.37 -15.95
C ILE A 53 -4.33 1.99 -15.29
N TYR A 54 -3.61 1.82 -14.19
CA TYR A 54 -3.65 0.64 -13.33
C TYR A 54 -4.62 0.90 -12.20
N ILE A 55 -5.47 -0.08 -11.91
CA ILE A 55 -6.44 -0.05 -10.83
C ILE A 55 -6.20 -1.28 -9.97
N ALA A 56 -5.92 -1.04 -8.70
CA ALA A 56 -5.77 -2.08 -7.70
C ALA A 56 -7.13 -2.37 -7.07
N ASN A 57 -7.69 -3.52 -7.42
CA ASN A 57 -8.85 -4.13 -6.79
C ASN A 57 -8.42 -4.83 -5.49
N SER A 58 -9.36 -5.21 -4.62
CA SER A 58 -9.01 -5.93 -3.40
C SER A 58 -8.36 -7.30 -3.66
N ASN A 59 -8.68 -7.92 -4.81
CA ASN A 59 -8.25 -9.27 -5.18
C ASN A 59 -7.36 -9.35 -6.44
N SER A 60 -7.08 -8.23 -7.10
CA SER A 60 -6.34 -8.19 -8.37
C SER A 60 -5.78 -6.81 -8.67
N VAL A 61 -4.83 -6.74 -9.59
CA VAL A 61 -4.48 -5.48 -10.27
C VAL A 61 -4.86 -5.64 -11.73
N VAL A 62 -5.62 -4.68 -12.24
CA VAL A 62 -5.99 -4.60 -13.65
C VAL A 62 -5.45 -3.32 -14.26
N ARG A 63 -5.34 -3.27 -15.59
CA ARG A 63 -5.06 -2.02 -16.31
C ARG A 63 -5.94 -1.84 -17.53
N PHE A 64 -6.15 -0.59 -17.89
CA PHE A 64 -6.83 -0.18 -19.12
C PHE A 64 -5.88 0.66 -19.96
N ALA A 65 -5.97 0.51 -21.29
CA ALA A 65 -5.30 1.44 -22.19
C ALA A 65 -5.85 2.85 -21.92
N TYR A 66 -4.96 3.83 -21.89
CA TYR A 66 -5.30 5.21 -21.52
C TYR A 66 -4.53 6.20 -22.38
N LYS A 67 -5.22 7.25 -22.80
CA LYS A 67 -4.64 8.48 -23.33
C LYS A 67 -5.12 9.65 -22.50
N VAL A 68 -4.26 10.65 -22.35
CA VAL A 68 -4.60 11.87 -21.61
C VAL A 68 -5.90 12.47 -22.14
N GLY A 69 -6.87 12.65 -21.24
CA GLY A 69 -8.19 13.17 -21.56
C GLY A 69 -9.26 12.12 -21.85
N ASP A 70 -8.93 10.83 -21.86
CA ASP A 70 -9.92 9.76 -21.95
C ASP A 70 -10.83 9.80 -20.71
N LEU A 71 -12.14 9.85 -20.95
CA LEU A 71 -13.15 9.83 -19.89
C LEU A 71 -13.82 8.46 -19.71
N LYS A 72 -13.50 7.50 -20.59
CA LYS A 72 -14.00 6.13 -20.56
C LYS A 72 -12.89 5.18 -20.96
N ALA A 73 -12.82 4.04 -20.30
CA ALA A 73 -11.89 2.98 -20.67
C ALA A 73 -12.19 2.47 -22.09
N SER A 74 -11.15 2.31 -22.90
CA SER A 74 -11.27 1.74 -24.23
C SER A 74 -11.17 0.21 -24.17
N GLY A 75 -12.27 -0.46 -23.82
CA GLY A 75 -12.38 -1.93 -23.81
C GLY A 75 -12.22 -2.58 -22.43
N GLU A 76 -12.12 -3.91 -22.45
CA GLU A 76 -12.02 -4.76 -21.25
C GLU A 76 -10.68 -4.60 -20.51
N PRO A 77 -10.67 -4.79 -19.17
CA PRO A 77 -9.43 -4.74 -18.39
C PRO A 77 -8.46 -5.85 -18.79
N GLN A 78 -7.17 -5.53 -18.75
CA GLN A 78 -6.10 -6.53 -18.72
C GLN A 78 -5.79 -6.86 -17.27
N ILE A 79 -5.88 -8.13 -16.88
CA ILE A 79 -5.45 -8.61 -15.57
C ILE A 79 -3.92 -8.66 -15.55
N ILE A 80 -3.33 -8.02 -14.54
CA ILE A 80 -1.88 -7.91 -14.34
C ILE A 80 -1.43 -8.78 -13.17
N ILE A 81 -2.15 -8.68 -12.05
CA ILE A 81 -1.97 -9.55 -10.89
C ILE A 81 -3.34 -10.12 -10.56
N ASP A 82 -3.40 -11.42 -10.31
CA ASP A 82 -4.61 -12.10 -9.87
C ASP A 82 -4.46 -12.68 -8.46
N HIS A 83 -5.57 -13.11 -7.86
CA HIS A 83 -5.62 -13.85 -6.59
C HIS A 83 -4.93 -13.17 -5.38
N ILE A 84 -5.02 -11.85 -5.26
CA ILE A 84 -4.53 -11.15 -4.06
C ILE A 84 -5.45 -11.49 -2.87
N PRO A 85 -4.92 -11.93 -1.71
CA PRO A 85 -5.73 -12.24 -0.53
C PRO A 85 -6.47 -11.00 0.00
N GLU A 86 -7.78 -11.07 0.31
CA GLU A 86 -8.58 -9.86 0.61
C GLU A 86 -9.33 -9.81 1.96
N VAL A 87 -9.16 -10.80 2.81
CA VAL A 87 -9.73 -10.81 4.19
C VAL A 87 -9.21 -9.63 5.04
N HIS A 88 -10.10 -9.04 5.86
CA HIS A 88 -9.86 -7.91 6.77
C HIS A 88 -9.41 -6.62 6.07
N HIS A 89 -8.11 -6.37 5.90
CA HIS A 89 -7.62 -5.22 5.16
C HIS A 89 -7.64 -5.51 3.65
N TRP A 90 -8.73 -5.09 3.00
CA TRP A 90 -8.99 -5.35 1.59
C TRP A 90 -8.39 -4.30 0.64
N THR A 91 -8.00 -3.12 1.13
CA THR A 91 -7.47 -2.03 0.29
C THR A 91 -6.10 -2.39 -0.30
N ARG A 92 -5.93 -2.21 -1.60
CA ARG A 92 -4.64 -2.33 -2.29
C ARG A 92 -4.26 -0.97 -2.82
N ASP A 93 -3.15 -0.43 -2.32
CA ASP A 93 -2.58 0.76 -2.92
C ASP A 93 -1.38 0.39 -3.81
N ILE A 94 -1.10 1.24 -4.79
CA ILE A 94 -0.20 0.96 -5.90
C ILE A 94 0.60 2.19 -6.30
N ALA A 95 1.88 2.00 -6.54
CA ALA A 95 2.77 3.03 -7.06
C ALA A 95 3.76 2.44 -8.05
N PHE A 96 4.36 3.26 -8.90
CA PHE A 96 5.47 2.85 -9.76
C PHE A 96 6.74 3.56 -9.33
N SER A 97 7.89 2.88 -9.42
CA SER A 97 9.20 3.53 -9.29
C SER A 97 9.32 4.68 -10.30
N PRO A 98 10.12 5.73 -10.00
CA PRO A 98 10.31 6.86 -10.92
C PRO A 98 10.75 6.46 -12.34
N ASP A 99 11.52 5.38 -12.47
CA ASP A 99 11.98 4.86 -13.74
C ASP A 99 10.98 3.91 -14.43
N GLY A 100 9.83 3.68 -13.81
CA GLY A 100 8.75 2.83 -14.31
C GLY A 100 9.08 1.34 -14.34
N LYS A 101 10.19 0.89 -13.75
CA LYS A 101 10.58 -0.53 -13.81
C LYS A 101 9.95 -1.39 -12.72
N THR A 102 9.46 -0.78 -11.66
CA THR A 102 8.92 -1.50 -10.50
C THR A 102 7.52 -1.01 -10.21
N LEU A 103 6.59 -1.96 -10.11
CA LEU A 103 5.25 -1.76 -9.57
C LEU A 103 5.28 -2.18 -8.09
N TYR A 104 4.98 -1.24 -7.20
CA TYR A 104 4.78 -1.49 -5.78
C TYR A 104 3.31 -1.74 -5.50
N LEU A 105 3.02 -2.75 -4.68
CA LEU A 105 1.67 -3.11 -4.25
C LEU A 105 1.66 -3.32 -2.74
N SER A 106 0.79 -2.60 -2.03
CA SER A 106 0.58 -2.82 -0.60
C SER A 106 -0.50 -3.88 -0.38
N VAL A 107 -0.21 -4.84 0.52
CA VAL A 107 -1.16 -5.88 0.96
C VAL A 107 -1.25 -5.85 2.48
N GLY A 108 -2.36 -5.33 3.01
CA GLY A 108 -2.60 -5.28 4.45
C GLY A 108 -2.86 -6.65 5.08
N SER A 109 -2.73 -6.72 6.41
CA SER A 109 -2.92 -7.92 7.22
C SER A 109 -4.33 -8.51 7.09
N GLY A 110 -4.42 -9.83 7.24
CA GLY A 110 -5.68 -10.58 7.32
C GLY A 110 -6.36 -10.50 8.68
N SER A 111 -5.73 -9.89 9.69
CA SER A 111 -6.24 -9.82 11.06
C SER A 111 -5.61 -8.66 11.85
N ASN A 112 -6.02 -8.52 13.11
CA ASN A 112 -5.44 -7.52 14.01
C ASN A 112 -3.98 -7.84 14.40
N MET A 113 -3.69 -9.11 14.73
CA MET A 113 -2.41 -9.53 15.34
C MET A 113 -1.89 -10.90 14.90
N ALA A 114 -2.45 -11.50 13.85
CA ALA A 114 -2.02 -12.81 13.35
C ALA A 114 -2.07 -13.95 14.41
N LEU A 115 -3.12 -14.00 15.24
CA LEU A 115 -3.20 -15.04 16.28
C LEU A 115 -3.44 -16.45 15.72
N ASP A 116 -4.05 -16.55 14.55
CA ASP A 116 -4.33 -17.79 13.83
C ASP A 116 -3.10 -18.37 13.10
N MET A 117 -2.05 -17.57 12.91
CA MET A 117 -0.73 -17.99 12.42
C MET A 117 0.07 -18.81 13.47
N LEU A 118 -0.26 -18.71 14.76
CA LEU A 118 0.53 -19.31 15.85
C LEU A 118 0.35 -20.83 15.97
N PRO A 119 1.34 -21.58 16.53
CA PRO A 119 2.51 -21.09 17.27
C PRO A 119 3.84 -21.05 16.49
N ARG A 120 3.95 -21.71 15.33
CA ARG A 120 5.22 -21.83 14.58
C ARG A 120 4.97 -21.95 13.08
N PRO A 121 5.94 -21.52 12.24
CA PRO A 121 5.84 -21.71 10.80
C PRO A 121 5.91 -23.21 10.43
N PRO A 122 5.34 -23.59 9.27
CA PRO A 122 5.44 -24.94 8.73
C PRO A 122 6.88 -25.28 8.32
N GLY A 123 7.13 -26.53 7.93
CA GLY A 123 8.36 -26.88 7.21
C GLY A 123 9.66 -26.79 8.01
N GLY A 124 9.67 -27.26 9.27
CA GLY A 124 10.89 -27.31 10.09
C GLY A 124 11.05 -26.18 11.10
N GLY A 125 10.06 -25.30 11.20
CA GLY A 125 9.99 -24.27 12.23
C GLY A 125 10.82 -23.02 11.91
N LEU A 126 11.00 -22.18 12.92
CA LEU A 126 11.43 -20.80 12.74
C LEU A 126 12.84 -20.66 12.12
N GLU A 127 13.76 -21.57 12.44
CA GLU A 127 15.10 -21.54 11.87
C GLU A 127 15.08 -21.78 10.35
N ALA A 128 14.28 -22.76 9.89
CA ALA A 128 14.12 -23.04 8.47
C ALA A 128 13.41 -21.88 7.77
N TRP A 129 12.34 -21.36 8.37
CA TRP A 129 11.57 -20.23 7.83
C TRP A 129 12.45 -19.00 7.58
N ASN A 130 13.26 -18.60 8.57
CA ASN A 130 14.13 -17.43 8.50
C ASN A 130 15.28 -17.58 7.48
N LYS A 131 15.61 -18.80 7.05
CA LYS A 131 16.64 -19.03 6.02
C LYS A 131 16.11 -18.80 4.61
N SER A 132 14.81 -18.97 4.39
CA SER A 132 14.20 -18.93 3.06
C SER A 132 13.25 -17.75 2.84
N HIS A 133 12.94 -16.97 3.88
CA HIS A 133 12.02 -15.85 3.80
C HIS A 133 12.66 -14.54 4.29
N PRO A 134 12.13 -13.39 3.85
CA PRO A 134 12.54 -12.08 4.38
C PRO A 134 12.43 -12.00 5.90
N VAL A 135 13.21 -11.09 6.50
CA VAL A 135 13.08 -10.77 7.92
C VAL A 135 11.65 -10.36 8.21
N GLY A 136 11.04 -10.91 9.26
CA GLY A 136 9.68 -10.55 9.65
C GLY A 136 8.57 -11.14 8.78
N ALA A 137 8.87 -11.99 7.81
CA ALA A 137 7.83 -12.66 7.04
C ALA A 137 6.90 -13.50 7.93
N THR A 138 5.60 -13.29 7.75
CA THR A 138 4.48 -14.03 8.35
C THR A 138 4.16 -15.29 7.53
N TRP A 139 3.38 -16.21 8.09
CA TRP A 139 3.03 -17.49 7.46
C TRP A 139 1.55 -17.84 7.63
N GLY A 140 1.10 -18.88 6.92
CA GLY A 140 -0.28 -19.36 7.05
C GLY A 140 -1.27 -18.35 6.44
N THR A 141 -2.28 -17.95 7.22
CA THR A 141 -3.32 -17.01 6.77
C THR A 141 -2.81 -15.58 6.52
N GLU A 142 -1.61 -15.29 7.04
CA GLU A 142 -0.94 -13.99 6.94
C GLU A 142 0.26 -14.02 5.99
N GLU A 143 0.53 -15.13 5.31
CA GLU A 143 1.64 -15.21 4.34
C GLU A 143 1.42 -14.23 3.18
N GLY A 144 2.44 -13.39 2.91
CA GLY A 144 2.38 -12.34 1.88
C GLY A 144 1.49 -11.14 2.24
N ARG A 145 1.27 -10.89 3.54
CA ARG A 145 0.40 -9.81 4.05
C ARG A 145 1.12 -8.99 5.11
N ALA A 146 0.59 -7.79 5.36
CA ALA A 146 1.30 -6.72 6.05
C ALA A 146 2.65 -6.40 5.38
N ASP A 147 2.65 -6.54 4.05
CA ASP A 147 3.83 -6.46 3.21
C ASP A 147 3.61 -5.41 2.12
N VAL A 148 4.71 -4.80 1.69
CA VAL A 148 4.77 -4.14 0.38
C VAL A 148 5.49 -5.10 -0.54
N LEU A 149 4.83 -5.44 -1.64
CA LEU A 149 5.33 -6.32 -2.69
C LEU A 149 5.79 -5.49 -3.90
N THR A 150 6.68 -6.09 -4.69
CA THR A 150 7.15 -5.53 -5.97
C THR A 150 6.94 -6.50 -7.11
N PHE A 151 6.64 -5.96 -8.27
CA PHE A 151 6.48 -6.67 -9.53
C PHE A 151 7.12 -5.88 -10.68
N ASP A 152 7.38 -6.54 -11.79
CA ASP A 152 7.51 -5.86 -13.07
C ASP A 152 6.15 -5.19 -13.44
N PRO A 153 6.11 -4.17 -14.30
CA PRO A 153 4.85 -3.51 -14.68
C PRO A 153 3.82 -4.42 -15.36
N ASP A 154 4.22 -5.61 -15.81
CA ASP A 154 3.34 -6.64 -16.36
C ASP A 154 2.87 -7.68 -15.34
N GLY A 155 3.19 -7.48 -14.05
CA GLY A 155 2.75 -8.32 -12.94
C GLY A 155 3.61 -9.55 -12.67
N ARG A 156 4.73 -9.72 -13.39
CA ARG A 156 5.67 -10.83 -13.15
C ARG A 156 6.70 -10.47 -12.08
N ASN A 157 7.52 -11.46 -11.72
CA ASN A 157 8.68 -11.30 -10.84
C ASN A 157 8.33 -10.75 -9.46
N GLU A 158 7.24 -11.26 -8.87
CA GLU A 158 6.84 -10.95 -7.50
C GLU A 158 7.99 -11.13 -6.51
N LYS A 159 8.19 -10.13 -5.66
CA LYS A 159 9.09 -10.17 -4.50
C LYS A 159 8.50 -9.39 -3.34
N THR A 160 8.78 -9.82 -2.12
CA THR A 160 8.54 -9.02 -0.92
C THR A 160 9.58 -7.90 -0.83
N PHE A 161 9.12 -6.66 -0.84
CA PHE A 161 9.99 -5.48 -0.73
C PHE A 161 10.20 -5.07 0.73
N ALA A 162 9.15 -5.08 1.55
CA ALA A 162 9.22 -4.81 2.98
C ALA A 162 8.12 -5.57 3.72
N THR A 163 8.35 -5.89 4.99
CA THR A 163 7.43 -6.66 5.83
C THR A 163 7.03 -5.92 7.10
N GLY A 164 5.96 -6.37 7.74
CA GLY A 164 5.54 -5.91 9.06
C GLY A 164 4.91 -4.51 9.09
N LEU A 165 4.39 -4.07 7.94
CA LEU A 165 3.58 -2.86 7.77
C LEU A 165 2.10 -3.28 7.84
N ARG A 166 1.50 -3.37 9.05
CA ARG A 166 0.17 -3.99 9.28
C ARG A 166 -0.84 -3.67 8.19
N ASN A 167 -1.02 -2.38 7.89
CA ASN A 167 -1.84 -1.94 6.78
C ASN A 167 -1.31 -0.63 6.21
N CYS A 168 -0.35 -0.74 5.29
CA CYS A 168 0.17 0.36 4.49
C CYS A 168 -0.90 0.86 3.50
N SER A 169 -1.73 1.82 3.92
CA SER A 169 -2.95 2.20 3.19
C SER A 169 -2.76 3.33 2.18
N GLY A 170 -1.67 4.09 2.25
CA GLY A 170 -1.39 5.16 1.30
C GLY A 170 0.05 5.10 0.83
N LEU A 171 0.30 4.52 -0.35
CA LEU A 171 1.58 4.45 -1.01
C LEU A 171 1.77 5.66 -1.93
N THR A 172 2.94 6.29 -1.85
CA THR A 172 3.31 7.34 -2.81
C THR A 172 4.81 7.39 -3.02
N ILE A 173 5.24 7.99 -4.12
CA ILE A 173 6.65 8.28 -4.37
C ILE A 173 6.91 9.71 -3.93
N GLN A 174 7.89 9.92 -3.07
CA GLN A 174 8.36 11.27 -2.77
C GLN A 174 9.07 11.83 -4.02
N PRO A 175 8.61 12.95 -4.60
CA PRO A 175 9.10 13.41 -5.90
C PRO A 175 10.57 13.86 -5.89
N ALA A 176 11.08 14.33 -4.76
CA ALA A 176 12.44 14.85 -4.67
C ALA A 176 13.51 13.75 -4.60
N THR A 177 13.25 12.67 -3.85
CA THR A 177 14.20 11.54 -3.71
C THR A 177 13.86 10.34 -4.59
N GLY A 178 12.60 10.22 -5.02
CA GLY A 178 12.10 9.03 -5.70
C GLY A 178 11.85 7.85 -4.77
N HIS A 179 11.90 8.05 -3.45
CA HIS A 179 11.71 6.99 -2.47
C HIS A 179 10.23 6.67 -2.29
N LEU A 180 9.93 5.40 -2.01
CA LEU A 180 8.59 4.95 -1.67
C LEU A 180 8.24 5.34 -0.23
N TRP A 181 7.06 5.90 -0.02
CA TRP A 181 6.52 6.26 1.27
C TRP A 181 5.19 5.59 1.51
N CYS A 182 4.90 5.34 2.78
CA CYS A 182 3.60 4.84 3.19
C CYS A 182 3.09 5.42 4.50
N VAL A 183 1.78 5.61 4.59
CA VAL A 183 1.06 5.71 5.87
C VAL A 183 0.50 4.35 6.30
N VAL A 184 0.70 3.98 7.57
CA VAL A 184 0.35 2.67 8.11
C VAL A 184 -0.66 2.81 9.22
N ASN A 185 -1.69 1.95 9.15
CA ASN A 185 -2.65 1.73 10.22
C ASN A 185 -2.15 0.57 11.09
N GLU A 186 -1.79 0.85 12.33
CA GLU A 186 -1.27 -0.09 13.32
C GLU A 186 -2.37 -0.87 14.04
N ARG A 187 -1.97 -1.79 14.93
CA ARG A 187 -2.88 -2.75 15.58
C ARG A 187 -3.80 -2.12 16.61
N ASP A 188 -4.97 -2.71 16.75
CA ASP A 188 -6.01 -2.31 17.69
C ASP A 188 -5.80 -2.95 19.07
N GLU A 189 -6.53 -2.41 20.06
CA GLU A 189 -6.71 -2.99 21.40
C GLU A 189 -5.42 -3.09 22.27
N LEU A 190 -4.43 -2.23 22.04
CA LEU A 190 -3.30 -2.03 22.99
C LEU A 190 -3.52 -0.86 23.98
N GLY A 191 -4.49 0.00 23.69
CA GLY A 191 -4.89 1.13 24.54
C GLY A 191 -5.17 2.38 23.70
N ASP A 192 -5.71 3.41 24.34
CA ASP A 192 -6.20 4.62 23.64
C ASP A 192 -5.10 5.47 22.99
N ASN A 193 -3.86 5.32 23.44
CA ASN A 193 -2.73 6.15 23.02
C ASN A 193 -1.56 5.36 22.42
N VAL A 194 -1.76 4.07 22.12
CA VAL A 194 -0.72 3.17 21.63
C VAL A 194 -1.33 2.03 20.82
N PRO A 195 -0.66 1.56 19.76
CA PRO A 195 0.50 2.18 19.11
C PRO A 195 0.13 3.46 18.36
N PHE A 196 1.12 4.31 18.11
CA PHE A 196 0.97 5.41 17.15
C PHE A 196 0.78 4.82 15.75
N GLU A 197 -0.02 5.50 14.95
CA GLU A 197 0.03 5.35 13.49
C GLU A 197 1.33 5.98 12.99
N TYR A 198 1.72 5.74 11.74
CA TYR A 198 2.92 6.39 11.22
C TYR A 198 2.93 6.60 9.70
N ALA A 199 3.73 7.57 9.27
CA ALA A 199 4.22 7.68 7.91
C ALA A 199 5.73 7.34 7.89
N THR A 200 6.18 6.61 6.88
CA THR A 200 7.59 6.20 6.78
C THR A 200 8.02 5.98 5.34
N GLU A 201 9.30 6.19 5.09
CA GLU A 201 9.96 5.68 3.88
C GLU A 201 9.96 4.14 3.93
N VAL A 202 9.38 3.50 2.92
CA VAL A 202 9.42 2.04 2.80
C VAL A 202 10.72 1.63 2.12
N ARG A 203 11.57 0.94 2.86
CA ARG A 203 12.91 0.51 2.41
C ARG A 203 12.96 -0.98 2.06
N GLU A 204 13.70 -1.32 1.01
CA GLU A 204 13.90 -2.70 0.58
C GLU A 204 14.52 -3.55 1.69
N GLY A 205 13.94 -4.72 1.96
CA GLY A 205 14.40 -5.67 2.97
C GLY A 205 14.12 -5.26 4.42
N SER A 206 13.49 -4.11 4.66
CA SER A 206 13.15 -3.65 6.00
C SER A 206 11.95 -4.39 6.59
N PHE A 207 11.95 -4.51 7.92
CA PHE A 207 10.87 -5.04 8.74
C PHE A 207 10.36 -3.96 9.69
N TYR A 208 9.05 -3.68 9.69
CA TYR A 208 8.42 -2.60 10.47
C TYR A 208 7.70 -3.08 11.74
N GLY A 209 7.85 -4.35 12.09
CA GLY A 209 7.53 -4.85 13.44
C GLY A 209 6.27 -5.70 13.53
N TRP A 210 5.21 -5.38 12.79
CA TRP A 210 3.96 -6.14 12.89
C TRP A 210 4.18 -7.62 12.50
N PRO A 211 3.56 -8.61 13.18
CA PRO A 211 2.67 -8.48 14.33
C PRO A 211 3.39 -8.50 15.69
N TRP A 212 4.68 -8.86 15.74
CA TRP A 212 5.35 -9.18 17.01
C TRP A 212 5.86 -7.98 17.79
N TYR A 213 6.20 -6.90 17.10
CA TYR A 213 6.71 -5.66 17.65
C TYR A 213 5.96 -4.46 17.06
N TYR A 214 6.07 -3.30 17.69
CA TYR A 214 5.64 -2.02 17.15
C TYR A 214 6.68 -0.96 17.51
N ILE A 215 6.89 0.01 16.60
CA ILE A 215 7.72 1.21 16.81
C ILE A 215 9.07 0.88 17.49
N GLY A 216 9.89 0.08 16.81
CA GLY A 216 11.19 -0.35 17.35
C GLY A 216 11.08 -1.55 18.28
N SER A 217 11.55 -1.43 19.52
CA SER A 217 11.72 -2.57 20.43
C SER A 217 10.50 -2.92 21.28
N HIS A 218 9.34 -2.30 21.06
CA HIS A 218 8.15 -2.62 21.85
C HIS A 218 7.55 -3.94 21.38
N GLU A 219 7.77 -4.99 22.15
CA GLU A 219 7.14 -6.29 21.91
C GLU A 219 5.64 -6.18 22.22
N ASP A 220 4.80 -6.74 21.34
CA ASP A 220 3.37 -6.85 21.62
C ASP A 220 3.18 -7.80 22.81
N PRO A 221 2.61 -7.35 23.94
CA PRO A 221 2.48 -8.17 25.14
C PRO A 221 1.64 -9.44 24.92
N ARG A 222 0.76 -9.43 23.91
CA ARG A 222 -0.11 -10.56 23.55
C ARG A 222 0.64 -11.65 22.78
N LEU A 223 1.81 -11.32 22.22
CA LEU A 223 2.70 -12.20 21.45
C LEU A 223 4.08 -12.39 22.12
N LYS A 224 4.17 -12.05 23.40
CA LYS A 224 5.43 -11.99 24.14
C LYS A 224 6.24 -13.27 24.04
N GLY A 225 7.48 -13.15 23.58
CA GLY A 225 8.46 -14.21 23.46
C GLY A 225 8.32 -15.09 22.22
N ALA A 226 7.33 -14.85 21.35
CA ALA A 226 7.10 -15.67 20.15
C ALA A 226 8.22 -15.52 19.10
N ARG A 227 8.77 -14.31 18.94
CA ARG A 227 9.80 -13.97 17.94
C ARG A 227 10.96 -13.18 18.52
N LYS A 228 11.59 -13.72 19.56
CA LYS A 228 12.78 -13.12 20.18
C LYS A 228 13.93 -12.89 19.18
N ASP A 229 13.98 -13.67 18.11
CA ASP A 229 14.94 -13.54 17.00
C ASP A 229 14.78 -12.23 16.20
N LEU A 230 13.67 -11.51 16.35
CA LEU A 230 13.39 -10.23 15.70
C LEU A 230 13.65 -9.02 16.58
N ALA A 231 14.00 -9.21 17.86
CA ALA A 231 14.35 -8.11 18.75
C ALA A 231 15.51 -7.28 18.16
N GLY A 232 15.31 -5.96 18.07
CA GLY A 232 16.30 -5.03 17.51
C GLY A 232 16.40 -5.00 15.98
N LYS A 233 15.54 -5.72 15.25
CA LYS A 233 15.50 -5.72 13.77
C LYS A 233 14.40 -4.83 13.17
N VAL A 234 13.57 -4.23 14.01
CA VAL A 234 12.48 -3.36 13.60
C VAL A 234 13.05 -2.03 13.11
N THR A 235 12.68 -1.64 11.90
CA THR A 235 12.95 -0.31 11.35
C THR A 235 12.05 0.69 12.06
N LEU A 236 12.65 1.74 12.62
CA LEU A 236 11.89 2.81 13.25
C LEU A 236 11.17 3.64 12.17
N PRO A 237 9.86 3.90 12.32
CA PRO A 237 9.15 4.76 11.38
C PRO A 237 9.59 6.23 11.52
N ASP A 238 9.49 6.99 10.44
CA ASP A 238 10.03 8.36 10.35
C ASP A 238 9.12 9.42 11.02
N VAL A 239 7.80 9.30 10.86
CA VAL A 239 6.81 10.26 11.39
C VAL A 239 5.73 9.52 12.16
N LEU A 240 5.57 9.83 13.45
CA LEU A 240 4.49 9.31 14.27
C LEU A 240 3.22 10.16 14.12
N ILE A 241 2.10 9.48 13.99
CA ILE A 241 0.75 10.05 13.90
C ILE A 241 -0.04 9.53 15.10
N GLN A 242 -0.91 10.36 15.67
CA GLN A 242 -1.69 10.01 16.85
C GLN A 242 -2.37 8.63 16.66
N ALA A 243 -2.29 7.78 17.70
CA ALA A 243 -2.91 6.46 17.73
C ALA A 243 -4.39 6.53 17.29
N HIS A 244 -4.83 5.56 16.49
CA HIS A 244 -6.21 5.41 16.00
C HIS A 244 -6.69 6.54 15.07
N SER A 245 -5.78 7.34 14.50
CA SER A 245 -6.14 8.37 13.50
C SER A 245 -6.51 7.79 12.13
N ALA A 246 -6.17 6.52 11.88
CA ALA A 246 -6.45 5.78 10.66
C ALA A 246 -6.08 6.52 9.36
N PRO A 247 -4.79 6.84 9.11
CA PRO A 247 -4.39 7.55 7.89
C PRO A 247 -4.60 6.67 6.65
N LEU A 248 -5.33 7.18 5.65
CA LEU A 248 -5.69 6.45 4.43
C LEU A 248 -5.03 7.02 3.16
N GLY A 249 -4.11 7.95 3.29
CA GLY A 249 -3.45 8.58 2.16
C GLY A 249 -2.39 9.57 2.61
N ILE A 250 -1.42 9.80 1.74
CA ILE A 250 -0.36 10.78 1.90
C ILE A 250 -0.02 11.35 0.52
N ALA A 251 0.29 12.64 0.48
CA ALA A 251 0.74 13.32 -0.73
C ALA A 251 1.79 14.35 -0.34
N PHE A 252 2.84 14.46 -1.16
CA PHE A 252 3.84 15.51 -1.04
C PHE A 252 3.38 16.73 -1.83
N TYR A 253 3.44 17.91 -1.22
CA TYR A 253 2.88 19.11 -1.82
C TYR A 253 3.80 19.68 -2.91
N GLU A 254 3.38 19.70 -4.18
CA GLU A 254 4.19 20.24 -5.29
C GLU A 254 3.70 21.59 -5.85
N GLY A 255 2.62 22.13 -5.29
CA GLY A 255 1.95 23.34 -5.75
C GLY A 255 2.67 24.66 -5.40
N ALA A 256 1.97 25.77 -5.60
CA ALA A 256 2.46 27.12 -5.34
C ALA A 256 1.50 27.99 -4.48
N ASP A 257 0.41 27.40 -3.99
CA ASP A 257 -0.57 28.03 -3.10
C ASP A 257 -0.07 28.20 -1.66
N PHE A 258 0.86 27.36 -1.21
CA PHE A 258 1.54 27.49 0.09
C PHE A 258 2.97 28.07 -0.07
N PRO A 259 3.57 28.64 1.00
CA PRO A 259 4.95 29.10 0.99
C PRO A 259 5.93 28.03 0.48
N ALA A 260 7.02 28.47 -0.14
CA ALA A 260 7.97 27.56 -0.81
C ALA A 260 8.59 26.49 0.12
N GLU A 261 8.63 26.74 1.44
CA GLU A 261 9.09 25.79 2.44
C GLU A 261 8.20 24.55 2.59
N TYR A 262 6.93 24.61 2.18
CA TYR A 262 6.03 23.45 2.17
C TYR A 262 6.14 22.61 0.91
N LYS A 263 6.94 23.02 -0.08
CA LYS A 263 7.03 22.32 -1.36
C LYS A 263 7.93 21.09 -1.24
N GLY A 264 7.33 19.91 -1.43
CA GLY A 264 7.98 18.60 -1.36
C GLY A 264 8.05 18.02 0.05
N ASP A 265 7.44 18.69 1.03
CA ASP A 265 7.26 18.21 2.41
C ASP A 265 6.00 17.33 2.54
#